data_AF-A0A1B6G271-F1
#
_entry.id   AF-A0A1B6G271-F1
#
_cell.length_a   1.000
_cell.length_b   1.000
_cell.length_c   1.000
_cell.angle_alpha   90.00
_cell.angle_beta   90.00
_cell.angle_gamma   90.00
#
_symmetry.space_group_name_H-M   'P 1'
#
loop_
_entity.id
_entity.type
_entity.pdbx_description
1 polymer ?
#
loop_
_entity_poly.entity_id
_entity_poly.type
_entity_poly.pdbx_seq_one_letter_code
_entity_poly.pdbx_strand_id
1 'polypeptide(L)'
;SDHDGQVVEMLNCPESSKNNKPLAGIKRDFSKENKELFVQLLDRESWDLVYNSPAEEKYKIFIDIFNYYYNLAFPSKIFKISKAKNKWITPTLKEEKKEMMKL
;
A
#
# COMPACT_ATOMS: atom_id res chain seq x y z
N SER A 1 11.97 -32.66 -6.34
CA SER A 1 11.89 -31.47 -5.47
C SER A 1 11.25 -30.26 -6.14
N ASP A 2 11.34 -30.08 -7.47
CA ASP A 2 10.59 -29.02 -8.19
C ASP A 2 9.11 -29.39 -8.41
N HIS A 3 8.83 -30.69 -8.51
CA HIS A 3 7.50 -31.23 -8.77
C HIS A 3 6.51 -31.03 -7.62
N ASP A 4 7.00 -30.92 -6.38
CA ASP A 4 6.16 -30.71 -5.19
C ASP A 4 5.71 -29.23 -5.05
N GLY A 5 6.52 -28.29 -5.56
CA GLY A 5 6.17 -26.87 -5.53
C GLY A 5 4.96 -26.54 -6.42
N GLN A 6 4.85 -27.19 -7.57
CA GLN A 6 3.77 -26.98 -8.53
C GLN A 6 2.42 -27.54 -8.04
N VAL A 7 2.46 -28.62 -7.25
CA VAL A 7 1.25 -29.21 -6.64
C VAL A 7 0.72 -28.33 -5.50
N VAL A 8 1.62 -27.71 -4.72
CA VAL A 8 1.25 -26.80 -3.62
C VAL A 8 0.57 -25.52 -4.12
N GLU A 9 0.97 -24.98 -5.28
CA GLU A 9 0.33 -23.80 -5.86
C GLU A 9 -1.11 -24.08 -6.35
N MET A 10 -1.38 -25.28 -6.88
CA MET A 10 -2.72 -25.62 -7.38
C MET A 10 -3.72 -25.85 -6.24
N LEU A 11 -3.29 -26.44 -5.12
CA LEU A 11 -4.14 -26.70 -3.96
C LEU A 11 -4.48 -25.42 -3.18
N ASN A 12 -3.62 -24.40 -3.25
CA ASN A 12 -3.79 -23.12 -2.56
C ASN A 12 -4.39 -22.02 -3.43
N CYS A 13 -4.93 -22.34 -4.60
CA CYS A 13 -5.84 -21.43 -5.28
C CYS A 13 -7.18 -21.47 -4.55
N PRO A 14 -7.54 -20.46 -3.73
CA PRO A 14 -8.91 -20.35 -3.27
C PRO A 14 -9.78 -20.31 -4.52
N GLU A 15 -10.76 -21.22 -4.59
CA GLU A 15 -11.75 -21.24 -5.65
C GLU A 15 -12.15 -19.79 -5.93
N SER A 16 -11.89 -19.35 -7.16
CA SER A 16 -12.12 -17.98 -7.57
C SER A 16 -13.62 -17.69 -7.49
N SER A 17 -14.09 -17.29 -6.30
CA SER A 17 -15.40 -16.66 -6.18
C SER A 17 -15.33 -15.46 -7.13
N LYS A 18 -16.26 -15.42 -8.07
CA LYS A 18 -16.42 -14.38 -9.09
C LYS A 18 -16.85 -13.05 -8.46
N ASN A 19 -16.21 -12.65 -7.38
CA ASN A 19 -16.44 -11.39 -6.72
C ASN A 19 -15.37 -10.42 -7.22
N ASN A 20 -15.78 -9.55 -8.15
CA ASN A 20 -15.01 -8.40 -8.64
C ASN A 20 -14.78 -7.36 -7.52
N LYS A 21 -14.31 -7.79 -6.35
CA LYS A 21 -13.93 -6.88 -5.28
C LYS A 21 -12.68 -6.14 -5.75
N PRO A 22 -12.71 -4.79 -5.79
CA PRO A 22 -11.51 -4.03 -6.12
C PRO A 22 -10.42 -4.40 -5.11
N LEU A 23 -9.20 -4.66 -5.60
CA LEU A 23 -8.07 -4.91 -4.71
C LEU A 23 -7.88 -3.62 -3.89
N ALA A 24 -8.01 -3.70 -2.57
CA ALA A 24 -7.75 -2.56 -1.71
C ALA A 24 -6.28 -2.60 -1.29
N GLY A 25 -5.53 -1.52 -1.57
CA GLY A 25 -4.17 -1.34 -1.10
C GLY A 25 -4.11 -0.24 -0.06
N ILE A 26 -3.35 -0.43 1.01
CA ILE A 26 -3.03 0.63 1.97
C ILE A 26 -1.84 1.39 1.39
N LYS A 27 -1.99 2.71 1.18
CA LYS A 27 -0.89 3.60 0.81
C LYS A 27 -0.97 4.89 1.59
N ARG A 28 0.14 5.61 1.67
CA ARG A 28 0.19 6.98 2.18
C ARG A 28 0.26 7.95 1.00
N ASP A 29 -0.31 9.12 1.22
CA ASP A 29 -0.42 10.17 0.22
C ASP A 29 0.71 11.18 0.39
N PHE A 30 1.72 11.11 -0.48
CA PHE A 30 2.89 11.99 -0.47
C PHE A 30 2.75 13.15 -1.47
N SER A 31 1.55 13.75 -1.53
CA SER A 31 1.31 14.94 -2.35
C SER A 31 2.25 16.09 -1.98
N LYS A 32 2.36 17.08 -2.86
CA LYS A 32 3.21 18.25 -2.62
C LYS A 32 2.73 19.02 -1.39
N GLU A 33 1.42 19.16 -1.25
CA GLU A 33 0.77 19.85 -0.14
C GLU A 33 1.04 19.14 1.19
N ASN A 34 0.98 17.80 1.23
CA ASN A 34 1.28 17.03 2.43
C ASN A 34 2.77 17.13 2.83
N LYS A 35 3.67 17.21 1.84
CA LYS A 35 5.11 17.43 2.09
C LYS A 35 5.36 18.83 2.65
N GLU A 36 4.73 19.85 2.08
CA GLU A 36 4.83 21.23 2.58
C GLU A 36 4.27 21.35 3.99
N LEU A 37 3.11 20.72 4.26
CA LEU A 37 2.54 20.64 5.61
C LEU A 37 3.50 19.96 6.59
N PHE A 38 4.10 18.83 6.21
CA PHE A 38 5.05 18.12 7.06
C PHE A 38 6.27 18.99 7.40
N VAL A 39 6.83 19.69 6.41
CA VAL A 39 7.95 20.61 6.64
C VAL A 39 7.54 21.75 7.57
N GLN A 40 6.36 22.35 7.37
CA GLN A 40 5.85 23.42 8.25
C GLN A 40 5.64 22.94 9.70
N LEU A 41 5.21 21.70 9.90
CA LEU A 41 5.05 21.11 11.23
C LEU A 41 6.40 20.93 11.93
N LEU A 42 7.40 20.42 11.21
CA LEU A 42 8.75 20.24 11.75
C LEU A 42 9.47 21.56 12.03
N ASP A 43 9.26 22.57 11.20
CA ASP A 43 9.84 23.91 11.35
C ASP A 43 9.26 24.68 12.55
N ARG A 44 7.98 24.41 12.87
CA ARG A 44 7.31 24.97 14.05
C ARG A 44 7.57 24.21 15.34
N GLU A 45 8.14 23.01 15.26
CA GLU A 45 8.48 22.23 16.44
C GLU A 45 9.63 22.90 17.19
N SER A 46 9.46 23.06 18.50
CA SER A 46 10.42 23.72 19.39
C SER A 46 11.70 22.91 19.58
N TRP A 47 11.59 21.58 19.57
CA TRP A 47 12.66 20.63 19.91
C TRP A 47 13.23 20.76 21.33
N ASP A 48 12.69 21.65 22.18
CA ASP A 48 13.14 21.88 23.55
C ASP A 48 13.08 20.61 24.38
N LEU A 49 12.02 19.81 24.20
CA LEU A 49 11.87 18.54 24.89
C LEU A 49 13.01 17.58 24.53
N VAL A 50 13.35 17.46 23.25
CA VAL A 50 14.44 16.59 22.78
C VAL A 50 15.79 17.13 23.28
N TYR A 51 15.99 18.45 23.23
CA TYR A 51 17.25 19.08 23.61
C TYR A 51 17.55 18.91 25.10
N ASN A 52 16.53 19.08 25.96
CA ASN A 52 16.66 19.04 27.41
C ASN A 52 16.55 17.64 28.03
N SER A 53 16.22 16.61 27.24
CA SER A 53 16.07 15.24 27.73
C SER A 53 17.41 14.52 27.99
N PRO A 54 17.45 13.48 28.83
CA PRO A 54 18.62 12.62 29.00
C PRO A 54 19.10 12.03 27.68
N ALA A 55 20.41 11.87 27.51
CA ALA A 55 21.02 11.41 26.25
C ALA A 55 20.41 10.09 25.72
N GLU A 56 20.09 9.16 26.62
CA GLU A 56 19.49 7.86 26.29
C GLU A 56 18.04 7.97 25.77
N GLU A 57 17.33 9.03 26.15
CA GLU A 57 15.92 9.23 25.80
C GLU A 57 15.73 10.14 24.58
N LYS A 58 16.72 10.97 24.24
CA LYS A 58 16.62 11.95 23.14
C LYS A 58 16.15 11.33 21.83
N TYR A 59 16.72 10.19 21.45
CA TYR A 59 16.36 9.52 20.22
C TYR A 59 14.90 9.05 20.23
N LYS A 60 14.44 8.48 21.34
CA LYS A 60 13.07 8.02 21.49
C LYS A 60 12.08 9.18 21.38
N ILE A 61 12.36 10.27 22.10
CA ILE A 61 11.49 11.46 22.09
C ILE A 61 11.48 12.08 20.69
N PHE A 62 12.63 12.20 20.04
CA PHE A 62 12.72 12.67 18.66
C PHE A 62 11.87 11.83 17.72
N ILE A 63 12.03 10.50 17.75
CA ILE A 63 11.35 9.62 16.80
C ILE A 63 9.84 9.58 17.07
N ASP A 64 9.40 9.71 18.32
CA ASP A 64 7.99 9.78 18.70
C ASP A 64 7.34 11.06 18.13
N ILE A 65 7.98 12.23 18.31
CA ILE A 65 7.53 13.50 17.75
C ILE A 65 7.52 13.45 16.21
N PHE A 66 8.60 12.95 15.61
CA PHE A 66 8.71 12.81 14.16
C PHE A 66 7.60 11.91 13.60
N ASN A 67 7.37 10.75 14.22
CA ASN A 67 6.33 9.81 13.82
C ASN A 67 4.93 10.40 13.98
N TYR A 68 4.70 11.19 15.02
CA TYR A 68 3.43 11.90 15.21
C TYR A 68 3.14 12.81 14.01
N TYR A 69 4.08 13.70 13.66
CA TYR A 69 3.90 14.59 12.51
C TYR A 69 3.85 13.84 11.17
N TYR A 70 4.63 12.76 11.04
CA TYR A 70 4.61 11.92 9.84
C TYR A 70 3.22 11.28 9.64
N ASN A 71 2.62 10.76 10.72
CA ASN A 71 1.29 10.18 10.65
C ASN A 71 0.20 11.22 10.40
N LEU A 72 0.38 12.44 10.92
CA LEU A 72 -0.52 13.56 10.70
C LEU A 72 -0.50 14.04 9.25
N ALA A 73 0.70 14.27 8.69
CA ALA A 73 0.86 14.79 7.34
C ALA A 73 0.65 13.73 6.24
N PHE A 74 0.97 12.47 6.52
CA PHE A 74 0.87 11.36 5.56
C PHE A 74 -0.06 10.26 6.06
N PRO A 75 -1.37 10.53 6.24
CA PRO A 75 -2.29 9.52 6.77
C PRO A 75 -2.36 8.29 5.85
N SER A 76 -2.45 7.11 6.46
CA SER A 76 -2.70 5.86 5.73
C SER A 76 -4.11 5.88 5.16
N LYS A 77 -4.23 5.85 3.84
CA LYS A 77 -5.50 5.81 3.12
C LYS A 77 -5.65 4.46 2.40
N ILE A 78 -6.89 3.97 2.35
CA ILE A 78 -7.22 2.78 1.57
C ILE A 78 -7.50 3.23 0.14
N PHE A 79 -6.71 2.74 -0.81
CA PHE A 79 -6.89 3.01 -2.22
C PHE A 79 -7.49 1.78 -2.91
N LYS A 80 -8.51 2.02 -3.73
CA LYS A 80 -9.04 0.99 -4.63
C LYS A 80 -8.08 0.87 -5.81
N ILE A 81 -7.36 -0.25 -5.88
CA ILE A 81 -6.55 -0.63 -7.02
C ILE A 81 -7.52 -1.18 -8.07
N SER A 82 -7.75 -0.38 -9.11
CA SER A 82 -8.36 -0.89 -10.34
C SER A 82 -7.40 -1.93 -10.93
N LYS A 83 -7.89 -3.14 -11.21
CA LYS A 83 -7.13 -4.10 -12.02
C LYS A 83 -6.92 -3.44 -13.37
N ALA A 84 -5.66 -3.14 -13.71
CA ALA A 84 -5.33 -2.67 -15.05
C ALA A 84 -5.91 -3.68 -16.05
N LYS A 85 -6.67 -3.20 -17.04
CA LYS A 85 -7.10 -4.07 -18.14
C LYS A 85 -5.82 -4.59 -18.80
N ASN A 86 -5.64 -5.90 -18.83
CA ASN A 86 -4.49 -6.52 -19.50
C ASN A 86 -4.46 -6.04 -20.95
N LYS A 87 -3.48 -5.19 -21.29
CA LYS A 87 -3.36 -4.58 -22.62
C LYS A 87 -3.24 -5.61 -23.75
N TRP A 88 -2.75 -6.82 -23.42
CA TRP A 88 -2.56 -7.91 -24.36
C TRP A 88 -3.83 -8.76 -24.58
N ILE A 89 -4.85 -8.63 -23.73
CA ILE A 89 -6.13 -9.33 -23.93
C ILE A 89 -6.97 -8.50 -24.90
N THR A 90 -6.97 -8.92 -26.16
CA THR A 90 -7.80 -8.33 -27.21
C THR A 90 -9.27 -8.76 -27.04
N PRO A 91 -10.23 -7.99 -27.61
CA PRO A 91 -11.63 -8.39 -27.65
C PRO A 91 -11.84 -9.77 -28.31
N THR A 92 -11.06 -10.08 -29.36
CA THR A 92 -11.07 -11.36 -30.06
C THR A 92 -10.74 -12.54 -29.14
N LEU A 93 -9.65 -12.46 -28.36
CA LEU A 93 -9.28 -13.49 -27.39
C LEU A 93 -10.36 -13.71 -26.32
N LYS A 94 -11.11 -12.65 -25.98
CA LYS A 94 -12.20 -12.71 -25.01
C LYS A 94 -13.43 -13.41 -25.58
N GLU A 95 -13.72 -13.21 -26.86
CA GLU A 95 -14.80 -13.87 -27.59
C GLU A 95 -14.48 -15.35 -27.81
N GLU A 96 -13.26 -15.69 -28.24
CA GLU A 96 -12.79 -17.08 -28.43
C GLU A 96 -12.92 -17.91 -27.14
N LYS A 97 -12.51 -17.34 -26.01
CA LYS A 97 -12.70 -17.98 -24.69
C LYS A 97 -14.17 -18.24 -24.38
N LYS A 98 -15.06 -17.33 -24.76
CA LYS A 98 -16.50 -17.43 -24.49
C LYS A 98 -17.14 -18.53 -25.33
N GLU A 99 -16.70 -18.70 -26.56
CA GLU A 99 -17.14 -19.79 -27.44
C GLU A 99 -16.63 -21.16 -26.95
N MET A 100 -15.37 -21.26 -26.51
CA MET A 100 -14.84 -22.50 -25.94
C MET A 100 -15.55 -22.94 -24.65
N MET A 101 -16.05 -22.00 -23.83
CA MET A 101 -16.80 -22.34 -22.61
C MET A 101 -18.26 -22.74 -22.85
N LYS A 102 -18.76 -22.64 -24.09
CA LYS A 102 -20.12 -23.07 -24.47
C LYS A 102 -20.17 -24.49 -25.07
N LEU A 103 -19.00 -25.07 -25.38
CA LEU A 103 -18.83 -26.49 -25.72
C LEU A 103 -18.80 -27.32 -24.44
#